data_AF-R9S1D8-F1
#
_entry.id   AF-R9S1D8-F1
#
_cell.length_a   1.000
_cell.length_b   1.000
_cell.length_c   1.000
_cell.angle_alpha   90.00
_cell.angle_beta   90.00
_cell.angle_gamma   90.00
#
_symmetry.space_group_name_H-M   'P 1'
#
loop_
_entity.id
_entity.type
_entity.pdbx_description
1 polymer ?
#
loop_
_entity_poly.entity_id
_entity_poly.type
_entity_poly.pdbx_seq_one_letter_code
_entity_poly.pdbx_strand_id
1 'polypeptide(L)'
;PFRDMIEGMRMDLWKSRYENFDQLYLYCYFVARTVGLMSIPVMGIAPESKATTEAVYNAGLALGLANQLTNILRDVGEDAQRGRIYLPQDELAQAGLSDNDIFAGKVTDKWRNFMKKQIKRTRDLFDDAEKGVAELSSASRWPVWASLLLYRQILDEIEENDYNNFTRRAYVNKPKKILALPIAYAKSLVPPLSR
;
A
#
# COMPACT_ATOMS: atom_id res chain seq x y z
N PRO A 1 -4.12 14.77 -11.73
CA PRO A 1 -3.86 13.36 -11.40
C PRO A 1 -3.41 12.51 -12.59
N PHE A 2 -4.10 12.52 -13.74
CA PHE A 2 -3.74 11.65 -14.88
C PHE A 2 -2.35 11.97 -15.47
N ARG A 3 -2.05 13.26 -15.68
CA ARG A 3 -0.72 13.70 -16.12
C ARG A 3 0.36 13.38 -15.08
N ASP A 4 0.04 13.55 -13.80
CA ASP A 4 0.94 13.24 -12.69
C ASP A 4 1.29 11.73 -12.67
N MET A 5 0.31 10.86 -12.95
CA MET A 5 0.56 9.42 -13.09
C MET A 5 1.49 9.10 -14.25
N ILE A 6 1.34 9.75 -15.40
CA ILE A 6 2.26 9.61 -16.53
C ILE A 6 3.69 10.04 -16.13
N GLU A 7 3.82 11.08 -15.31
CA GLU A 7 5.12 11.51 -14.80
C GLU A 7 5.76 10.46 -13.89
N GLY A 8 4.97 9.82 -13.01
CA GLY A 8 5.43 8.66 -12.24
C GLY A 8 5.96 7.52 -13.11
N MET A 9 5.26 7.19 -14.20
CA MET A 9 5.72 6.18 -15.16
C MET A 9 7.03 6.59 -15.87
N ARG A 10 7.25 7.90 -16.07
CA ARG A 10 8.53 8.40 -16.62
C ARG A 10 9.66 8.32 -15.60
N MET A 11 9.39 8.59 -14.32
CA MET A 11 10.39 8.45 -13.25
C MET A 11 10.96 7.03 -13.22
N ASP A 12 10.13 6.03 -13.47
CA ASP A 12 10.59 4.64 -13.55
C ASP A 12 11.64 4.42 -14.63
N LEU A 13 11.77 5.25 -15.66
CA LEU A 13 12.77 5.06 -16.71
C LEU A 13 14.20 5.37 -16.24
N TRP A 14 14.38 6.19 -15.21
CA TRP A 14 15.71 6.70 -14.83
C TRP A 14 15.99 6.66 -13.32
N LYS A 15 14.97 6.58 -12.46
CA LYS A 15 15.15 6.54 -11.00
C LYS A 15 15.04 5.11 -10.47
N SER A 16 16.08 4.65 -9.79
CA SER A 16 16.17 3.29 -9.22
C SER A 16 16.44 3.26 -7.71
N ARG A 17 16.67 4.43 -7.09
CA ARG A 17 16.99 4.62 -5.66
C ARG A 17 16.28 5.86 -5.12
N TYR A 18 15.97 5.81 -3.83
CA TYR A 18 15.26 6.88 -3.11
C TYR A 18 16.03 7.21 -1.84
N GLU A 19 16.55 8.43 -1.74
CA GLU A 19 17.45 8.81 -0.64
C GLU A 19 16.77 8.71 0.72
N ASN A 20 15.49 9.08 0.78
CA ASN A 20 14.67 9.11 1.98
C ASN A 20 13.20 8.78 1.70
N PHE A 21 12.42 8.65 2.77
CA PHE A 21 11.00 8.35 2.65
C PHE A 21 10.21 9.43 1.92
N ASP A 22 10.60 10.70 1.99
CA ASP A 22 9.90 11.78 1.27
C ASP A 22 10.01 11.62 -0.25
N GLN A 23 11.18 11.21 -0.75
CA GLN A 23 11.33 10.90 -2.17
C GLN A 23 10.50 9.68 -2.58
N LEU A 24 10.47 8.65 -1.73
CA LEU A 24 9.64 7.47 -1.99
C LEU A 24 8.14 7.83 -1.97
N TYR A 25 7.73 8.66 -1.02
CA TYR A 25 6.37 9.15 -0.86
C TYR A 25 5.93 9.96 -2.10
N LEU A 26 6.82 10.80 -2.64
CA LEU A 26 6.55 11.53 -3.87
C LEU A 26 6.37 10.59 -5.07
N TYR A 27 7.19 9.54 -5.19
CA TYR A 27 6.99 8.51 -6.20
C TYR A 27 5.65 7.80 -6.03
N CYS A 28 5.34 7.33 -4.81
CA CYS A 28 4.05 6.70 -4.49
C CYS A 28 2.86 7.63 -4.76
N TYR A 29 3.03 8.95 -4.57
CA TYR A 29 2.03 9.93 -4.96
C TYR A 29 1.71 9.82 -6.44
N PHE A 30 2.73 9.91 -7.29
CA PHE A 30 2.54 9.86 -8.74
C PHE A 30 1.93 8.54 -9.20
N VAL A 31 2.44 7.40 -8.75
CA VAL A 31 2.05 6.10 -9.34
C VAL A 31 0.81 5.46 -8.72
N ALA A 32 0.41 5.85 -7.52
CA ALA A 32 -0.69 5.17 -6.81
C ALA A 32 -1.67 6.09 -6.10
N ARG A 33 -1.22 7.18 -5.47
CA ARG A 33 -2.16 8.09 -4.79
C ARG A 33 -3.01 8.87 -5.80
N THR A 34 -2.44 9.21 -6.96
CA THR A 34 -3.20 9.78 -8.09
C THR A 34 -4.35 8.88 -8.54
N VAL A 35 -4.22 7.54 -8.45
CA VAL A 35 -5.31 6.60 -8.77
C VAL A 35 -6.49 6.81 -7.83
N GLY A 36 -6.23 6.99 -6.53
CA GLY A 36 -7.27 7.36 -5.56
C GLY A 36 -8.02 8.64 -5.97
N LEU A 37 -7.30 9.67 -6.40
CA LEU A 37 -7.89 10.92 -6.90
C LEU A 37 -8.76 10.72 -8.15
N MET A 38 -8.42 9.75 -9.01
CA MET A 38 -9.19 9.42 -10.20
C MET A 38 -10.42 8.55 -9.87
N SER A 39 -10.31 7.66 -8.89
CA SER A 39 -11.33 6.67 -8.56
C SER A 39 -12.45 7.22 -7.69
N ILE A 40 -12.19 8.16 -6.79
CA ILE A 40 -13.22 8.70 -5.88
C ILE A 40 -14.42 9.31 -6.63
N PRO A 41 -14.25 10.13 -7.68
CA PRO A 41 -15.39 10.63 -8.47
C PRO A 41 -16.28 9.52 -9.06
N VAL A 42 -15.70 8.36 -9.38
CA VAL A 42 -16.42 7.21 -9.94
C VAL A 42 -17.13 6.43 -8.83
N MET A 43 -16.47 6.26 -7.68
CA MET A 43 -17.05 5.58 -6.51
C MET A 43 -18.17 6.42 -5.85
N GLY A 44 -18.05 7.74 -5.93
CA GLY A 44 -18.97 8.69 -5.30
C GLY A 44 -18.87 8.71 -3.78
N ILE A 45 -19.29 9.82 -3.21
CA ILE A 45 -19.44 10.01 -1.76
C ILE A 45 -20.92 9.83 -1.44
N ALA A 46 -21.22 9.10 -0.36
CA ALA A 46 -22.60 8.84 0.02
C ALA A 46 -23.34 10.17 0.31
N PRO A 47 -24.58 10.36 -0.17
CA PRO A 47 -25.35 11.58 0.11
C PRO A 47 -25.54 11.85 1.61
N GLU A 48 -25.60 10.80 2.42
CA GLU A 48 -25.71 10.85 3.87
C GLU A 48 -24.38 10.99 4.61
N SER A 49 -23.24 10.98 3.90
CA SER A 49 -21.91 11.21 4.46
C SER A 49 -21.83 12.61 5.06
N LYS A 50 -21.19 12.69 6.24
CA LYS A 50 -20.91 13.96 6.93
C LYS A 50 -19.43 14.34 6.87
N ALA A 51 -18.59 13.49 6.28
CA ALA A 51 -17.18 13.79 6.07
C ALA A 51 -17.04 14.91 5.03
N THR A 52 -16.02 15.76 5.20
CA THR A 52 -15.67 16.72 4.14
C THR A 52 -15.19 15.94 2.92
N THR A 53 -15.40 16.48 1.72
CA THR A 53 -14.84 15.89 0.49
C THR A 53 -13.33 15.70 0.64
N GLU A 54 -12.63 16.67 1.22
CA GLU A 54 -11.20 16.58 1.49
C GLU A 54 -10.83 15.37 2.37
N ALA A 55 -11.60 15.06 3.42
CA ALA A 55 -11.33 13.92 4.27
C ALA A 55 -11.45 12.58 3.51
N VAL A 56 -12.46 12.44 2.65
CA VAL A 56 -12.63 11.24 1.81
C VAL A 56 -11.48 11.11 0.80
N TYR A 57 -11.07 12.23 0.20
CA TYR A 57 -9.91 12.27 -0.69
C TYR A 57 -8.60 11.90 0.02
N ASN A 58 -8.39 12.41 1.24
CA ASN A 58 -7.22 12.06 2.05
C ASN A 58 -7.19 10.57 2.40
N ALA A 59 -8.33 9.96 2.71
CA ALA A 59 -8.42 8.52 2.93
C ALA A 59 -8.10 7.70 1.66
N GLY A 60 -8.60 8.12 0.48
CA GLY A 60 -8.23 7.47 -0.79
C GLY A 60 -6.75 7.64 -1.15
N LEU A 61 -6.17 8.80 -0.84
CA LEU A 61 -4.73 9.04 -0.97
C LEU A 61 -3.92 8.15 -0.01
N ALA A 62 -4.41 7.91 1.21
CA ALA A 62 -3.79 6.98 2.17
C ALA A 62 -3.87 5.53 1.66
N LEU A 63 -5.02 5.12 1.11
CA LEU A 63 -5.20 3.79 0.51
C LEU A 63 -4.24 3.56 -0.66
N GLY A 64 -4.10 4.54 -1.55
CA GLY A 64 -3.17 4.47 -2.66
C GLY A 64 -1.72 4.33 -2.20
N LEU A 65 -1.32 5.07 -1.15
CA LEU A 65 0.01 4.95 -0.56
C LEU A 65 0.23 3.58 0.08
N ALA A 66 -0.73 3.11 0.88
CA ALA A 66 -0.67 1.80 1.54
C ALA A 66 -0.51 0.67 0.51
N ASN A 67 -1.33 0.67 -0.55
CA ASN A 67 -1.24 -0.33 -1.61
C ASN A 67 0.12 -0.33 -2.31
N GLN A 68 0.70 0.85 -2.57
CA GLN A 68 1.98 0.94 -3.24
C GLN A 68 3.14 0.53 -2.35
N LEU A 69 3.12 0.89 -1.07
CA LEU A 69 4.10 0.39 -0.10
C LEU A 69 3.98 -1.13 0.04
N THR A 70 2.76 -1.70 0.06
CA THR A 70 2.57 -3.15 0.02
C THR A 70 3.19 -3.78 -1.23
N ASN A 71 3.04 -3.17 -2.41
CA ASN A 71 3.69 -3.67 -3.63
C ASN A 71 5.23 -3.68 -3.49
N ILE A 72 5.81 -2.57 -3.05
CA ILE A 72 7.25 -2.43 -2.81
C ILE A 72 7.76 -3.49 -1.81
N LEU A 73 7.04 -3.68 -0.70
CA LEU A 73 7.42 -4.64 0.34
C LEU A 73 7.23 -6.09 -0.12
N ARG A 74 6.28 -6.38 -1.01
CA ARG A 74 6.06 -7.72 -1.56
C ARG A 74 7.10 -8.10 -2.60
N ASP A 75 7.54 -7.15 -3.42
CA ASP A 75 8.26 -7.40 -4.67
C ASP A 75 9.78 -7.08 -4.59
N VAL A 76 10.33 -6.90 -3.37
CA VAL A 76 11.76 -6.54 -3.14
C VAL A 76 12.74 -7.37 -3.98
N GLY A 77 12.58 -8.69 -3.99
CA GLY A 77 13.46 -9.59 -4.76
C GLY A 77 13.35 -9.41 -6.27
N GLU A 78 12.13 -9.26 -6.79
CA GLU A 78 11.89 -9.04 -8.23
C GLU A 78 12.42 -7.67 -8.68
N ASP A 79 12.25 -6.64 -7.84
CA ASP A 79 12.79 -5.31 -8.09
C ASP A 79 14.32 -5.31 -8.06
N ALA A 80 14.93 -6.02 -7.10
CA ALA A 80 16.38 -6.16 -7.00
C ALA A 80 16.99 -6.84 -8.24
N GLN A 81 16.33 -7.86 -8.79
CA GLN A 81 16.75 -8.51 -10.05
C GLN A 81 16.74 -7.54 -11.24
N ARG A 82 15.92 -6.49 -11.19
CA ARG A 82 15.86 -5.42 -12.19
C ARG A 82 16.78 -4.24 -11.86
N GLY A 83 17.64 -4.37 -10.85
CA GLY A 83 18.55 -3.32 -10.39
C GLY A 83 17.86 -2.19 -9.62
N ARG A 84 16.64 -2.40 -9.11
CA ARG A 84 15.84 -1.38 -8.42
C ARG A 84 15.72 -1.65 -6.93
N ILE A 85 15.75 -0.57 -6.15
CA ILE A 85 15.51 -0.61 -4.70
C ILE A 85 14.66 0.63 -4.36
N TYR A 86 13.37 0.40 -4.15
CA TYR A 86 12.44 1.47 -3.77
C TYR A 86 12.56 1.88 -2.30
N LEU A 87 13.07 0.99 -1.46
CA LEU A 87 13.21 1.21 -0.02
C LEU A 87 14.11 2.43 0.27
N PRO A 88 13.74 3.30 1.25
CA PRO A 88 14.52 4.49 1.56
C PRO A 88 15.95 4.15 1.98
N GLN A 89 16.93 4.79 1.34
CA GLN A 89 18.35 4.48 1.52
C GLN A 89 18.86 4.90 2.90
N ASP A 90 18.39 6.03 3.42
CA ASP A 90 18.66 6.48 4.78
C ASP A 90 18.16 5.48 5.85
N GLU A 91 16.96 4.93 5.69
CA GLU A 91 16.37 3.97 6.62
C GLU A 91 17.07 2.60 6.53
N LEU A 92 17.47 2.18 5.32
CA LEU A 92 18.31 0.99 5.13
C LEU A 92 19.66 1.17 5.86
N ALA A 93 20.33 2.32 5.67
CA ALA A 93 21.59 2.62 6.33
C ALA A 93 21.45 2.65 7.86
N GLN A 94 20.37 3.25 8.39
CA GLN A 94 20.06 3.25 9.83
C GLN A 94 19.83 1.83 10.37
N ALA A 95 19.32 0.91 9.57
CA ALA A 95 19.19 -0.51 9.91
C ALA A 95 20.49 -1.30 9.72
N GLY A 96 21.57 -0.66 9.25
CA GLY A 96 22.84 -1.29 8.94
C GLY A 96 22.76 -2.24 7.76
N LEU A 97 21.94 -1.90 6.75
CA LEU A 97 21.74 -2.57 5.48
C LEU A 97 22.25 -1.69 4.34
N SER A 98 22.77 -2.33 3.30
CA SER A 98 23.25 -1.71 2.08
C SER A 98 22.56 -2.30 0.85
N ASP A 99 22.72 -1.68 -0.31
CA ASP A 99 22.30 -2.25 -1.59
C ASP A 99 22.83 -3.67 -1.82
N ASN A 100 24.07 -3.95 -1.40
CA ASN A 100 24.66 -5.28 -1.53
C ASN A 100 23.92 -6.32 -0.68
N ASP A 101 23.40 -5.94 0.49
CA ASP A 101 22.60 -6.84 1.32
C ASP A 101 21.26 -7.17 0.64
N ILE A 102 20.64 -6.17 0.00
CA ILE A 102 19.39 -6.34 -0.76
C ILE A 102 19.63 -7.25 -1.97
N PHE A 103 20.70 -7.01 -2.74
CA PHE A 103 21.05 -7.83 -3.89
C PHE A 103 21.49 -9.25 -3.52
N ALA A 104 22.12 -9.43 -2.35
CA ALA A 104 22.46 -10.76 -1.84
C ALA A 104 21.22 -11.56 -1.43
N GLY A 105 20.07 -10.91 -1.20
CA GLY A 105 18.79 -11.55 -0.95
C GLY A 105 18.74 -12.39 0.34
N LYS A 106 19.57 -12.05 1.34
CA LYS A 106 19.67 -12.81 2.59
C LYS A 106 18.75 -12.23 3.66
N VAL A 107 17.83 -13.06 4.16
CA VAL A 107 16.96 -12.72 5.28
C VAL A 107 17.74 -12.79 6.59
N THR A 108 18.22 -11.62 7.04
CA THR A 108 18.91 -11.44 8.33
C THR A 108 17.98 -10.85 9.39
N ASP A 109 18.38 -10.85 10.66
CA ASP A 109 17.58 -10.20 11.72
C ASP A 109 17.49 -8.68 11.53
N LYS A 110 18.52 -8.05 10.96
CA LYS A 110 18.47 -6.65 10.53
C LYS A 110 17.37 -6.43 9.52
N TRP A 111 17.28 -7.31 8.51
CA TRP A 111 16.22 -7.27 7.50
C TRP A 111 14.82 -7.45 8.11
N ARG A 112 14.63 -8.46 8.96
CA ARG A 112 13.35 -8.68 9.67
C ARG A 112 12.92 -7.45 10.46
N ASN A 113 13.84 -6.84 11.19
CA ASN A 113 13.55 -5.65 11.99
C ASN A 113 13.24 -4.42 11.12
N PHE A 114 13.94 -4.25 10.00
CA PHE A 114 13.64 -3.22 9.01
C PHE A 114 12.23 -3.42 8.43
N MET A 115 11.91 -4.63 7.96
CA MET A 115 10.61 -4.97 7.37
C MET A 115 9.45 -4.76 8.34
N LYS A 116 9.60 -5.13 9.62
CA LYS A 116 8.59 -4.88 10.66
C LYS A 116 8.22 -3.39 10.77
N LYS A 117 9.20 -2.48 10.69
CA LYS A 117 8.95 -1.03 10.73
C LYS A 117 8.17 -0.56 9.50
N GLN A 118 8.53 -1.06 8.31
CA GLN A 118 7.84 -0.69 7.06
C GLN A 118 6.41 -1.25 7.01
N ILE A 119 6.22 -2.49 7.45
CA ILE A 119 4.90 -3.12 7.54
C ILE A 119 4.02 -2.36 8.53
N LYS A 120 4.56 -1.96 9.69
CA LYS A 120 3.83 -1.14 10.66
C LYS A 120 3.37 0.18 10.03
N ARG A 121 4.28 0.94 9.40
CA ARG A 121 3.95 2.17 8.67
C ARG A 121 2.83 1.95 7.65
N THR A 122 2.89 0.85 6.91
CA THR A 122 1.89 0.53 5.88
C THR A 122 0.53 0.17 6.49
N ARG A 123 0.51 -0.54 7.62
CA ARG A 123 -0.72 -0.83 8.38
C ARG A 123 -1.38 0.42 8.95
N ASP A 124 -0.58 1.35 9.48
CA ASP A 124 -1.09 2.63 9.99
C ASP A 124 -1.80 3.42 8.86
N LEU A 125 -1.28 3.37 7.62
CA LEU A 125 -1.93 3.97 6.45
C LEU A 125 -3.21 3.25 6.02
N PHE A 126 -3.29 1.93 6.17
CA PHE A 126 -4.55 1.20 5.98
C PHE A 126 -5.59 1.63 7.02
N ASP A 127 -5.20 1.82 8.29
CA ASP A 127 -6.10 2.30 9.34
C ASP A 127 -6.64 3.71 9.02
N ASP A 128 -5.83 4.58 8.43
CA ASP A 128 -6.27 5.88 7.94
C ASP A 128 -7.21 5.77 6.73
N ALA A 129 -6.92 4.88 5.79
CA ALA A 129 -7.77 4.61 4.63
C ALA A 129 -9.16 4.09 5.02
N GLU A 130 -9.23 3.19 6.01
CA GLU A 130 -10.48 2.57 6.48
C GLU A 130 -11.53 3.62 6.90
N LYS A 131 -11.08 4.76 7.45
CA LYS A 131 -11.94 5.87 7.89
C LYS A 131 -12.75 6.48 6.74
N GLY A 132 -12.24 6.47 5.51
CA GLY A 132 -12.94 7.02 4.35
C GLY A 132 -13.79 6.02 3.57
N VAL A 133 -13.59 4.71 3.75
CA VAL A 133 -14.33 3.70 2.97
C VAL A 133 -15.82 3.72 3.33
N ALA A 134 -16.16 3.93 4.61
CA ALA A 134 -17.55 4.04 5.05
C ALA A 134 -18.29 5.23 4.42
N GLU A 135 -17.56 6.29 4.06
CA GLU A 135 -18.11 7.54 3.53
C GLU A 135 -18.41 7.48 2.02
N LEU A 136 -17.95 6.44 1.33
CA LEU A 136 -18.24 6.21 -0.10
C LEU A 136 -19.70 5.80 -0.32
N SER A 137 -20.19 5.94 -1.56
CA SER A 137 -21.49 5.41 -1.97
C SER A 137 -21.62 3.93 -1.62
N SER A 138 -22.81 3.50 -1.19
CA SER A 138 -23.09 2.12 -0.75
C SER A 138 -22.62 1.05 -1.76
N ALA A 139 -22.85 1.28 -3.06
CA ALA A 139 -22.43 0.37 -4.14
C ALA A 139 -20.90 0.20 -4.24
N SER A 140 -20.11 1.15 -3.77
CA SER A 140 -18.64 1.13 -3.85
C SER A 140 -17.97 0.62 -2.58
N ARG A 141 -18.66 0.59 -1.42
CA ARG A 141 -18.06 0.18 -0.14
C ARG A 141 -17.55 -1.25 -0.17
N TRP A 142 -18.33 -2.19 -0.67
CA TRP A 142 -17.95 -3.61 -0.68
C TRP A 142 -16.69 -3.91 -1.52
N PRO A 143 -16.60 -3.50 -2.81
CA PRO A 143 -15.39 -3.75 -3.59
C PRO A 143 -14.16 -3.04 -3.01
N VAL A 144 -14.31 -1.83 -2.45
CA VAL A 144 -13.20 -1.11 -1.81
C VAL A 144 -12.74 -1.82 -0.54
N TRP A 145 -13.66 -2.25 0.33
CA TRP A 145 -13.33 -3.06 1.51
C TRP A 145 -12.65 -4.38 1.14
N ALA A 146 -13.16 -5.08 0.11
CA ALA A 146 -12.54 -6.31 -0.37
C ALA A 146 -11.11 -6.05 -0.83
N SER A 147 -10.89 -5.03 -1.67
CA SER A 147 -9.54 -4.68 -2.13
C SER A 147 -8.61 -4.31 -0.96
N LEU A 148 -9.09 -3.49 -0.02
CA LEU A 148 -8.31 -3.04 1.14
C LEU A 148 -7.88 -4.22 2.00
N LEU A 149 -8.81 -5.11 2.39
CA LEU A 149 -8.52 -6.26 3.22
C LEU A 149 -7.55 -7.22 2.54
N LEU A 150 -7.71 -7.47 1.24
CA LEU A 150 -6.82 -8.35 0.49
C LEU A 150 -5.40 -7.77 0.38
N TYR A 151 -5.26 -6.46 0.17
CA TYR A 151 -3.95 -5.83 0.14
C TYR A 151 -3.29 -5.80 1.53
N ARG A 152 -4.08 -5.57 2.59
CA ARG A 152 -3.59 -5.63 3.97
C ARG A 152 -3.08 -7.03 4.32
N GLN A 153 -3.78 -8.08 3.89
CA GLN A 153 -3.38 -9.48 4.10
C GLN A 153 -2.08 -9.87 3.40
N ILE A 154 -1.65 -9.17 2.34
CA ILE A 154 -0.32 -9.42 1.75
C ILE A 154 0.78 -9.14 2.78
N LEU A 155 0.60 -8.16 3.68
CA LEU A 155 1.56 -7.88 4.74
C LEU A 155 1.65 -9.04 5.73
N ASP A 156 0.51 -9.68 6.04
CA ASP A 156 0.45 -10.86 6.89
C ASP A 156 1.20 -12.04 6.22
N GLU A 157 1.03 -12.22 4.90
CA GLU A 157 1.78 -13.24 4.14
C GLU A 157 3.30 -12.99 4.12
N ILE A 158 3.73 -11.72 4.13
CA ILE A 158 5.16 -11.38 4.26
C ILE A 158 5.67 -11.81 5.64
N GLU A 159 4.91 -11.58 6.71
CA GLU A 159 5.26 -11.99 8.07
C GLU A 159 5.25 -13.52 8.23
N GLU A 160 4.23 -14.21 7.70
CA GLU A 160 4.08 -15.68 7.75
C GLU A 160 5.23 -16.41 7.04
N ASN A 161 5.80 -15.81 5.99
CA ASN A 161 6.96 -16.34 5.27
C ASN A 161 8.30 -15.80 5.83
N ASP A 162 8.32 -15.38 7.10
CA ASP A 162 9.51 -14.89 7.81
C ASP A 162 10.25 -13.77 7.05
N TYR A 163 9.48 -12.85 6.44
CA TYR A 163 9.97 -11.69 5.71
C TYR A 163 10.85 -12.03 4.49
N ASN A 164 10.75 -13.27 3.97
CA ASN A 164 11.47 -13.69 2.77
C ASN A 164 10.76 -13.27 1.48
N ASN A 165 10.74 -11.96 1.22
CA ASN A 165 10.28 -11.31 -0.02
C ASN A 165 11.41 -11.18 -1.08
N PHE A 166 12.61 -11.68 -0.80
CA PHE A 166 13.71 -11.78 -1.76
C PHE A 166 13.52 -12.92 -2.75
N THR A 167 13.06 -14.07 -2.27
CA THR A 167 12.95 -15.30 -3.08
C THR A 167 11.52 -15.78 -3.25
N ARG A 168 10.60 -15.32 -2.41
CA ARG A 168 9.21 -15.74 -2.41
C ARG A 168 8.31 -14.52 -2.40
N ARG A 169 7.61 -14.31 -3.50
CA ARG A 169 6.60 -13.28 -3.60
C ARG A 169 5.39 -13.63 -2.72
N ALA A 170 5.06 -12.76 -1.77
CA ALA A 170 3.90 -12.96 -0.90
C ALA A 170 2.58 -12.76 -1.68
N TYR A 171 1.61 -13.65 -1.51
CA TYR A 171 0.29 -13.51 -2.12
C TYR A 171 -0.79 -14.13 -1.25
N VAL A 172 -1.96 -13.50 -1.22
CA VAL A 172 -3.14 -14.07 -0.56
C VAL A 172 -3.66 -15.23 -1.41
N ASN A 173 -3.67 -16.43 -0.83
CA ASN A 173 -4.14 -17.63 -1.52
C ASN A 173 -5.67 -17.61 -1.75
N LYS A 174 -6.18 -18.49 -2.62
CA LYS A 174 -7.61 -18.52 -2.99
C LYS A 174 -8.55 -18.69 -1.78
N PRO A 175 -8.28 -19.60 -0.82
CA PRO A 175 -9.11 -19.73 0.38
C PRO A 175 -9.17 -18.44 1.21
N LYS A 176 -8.02 -17.82 1.53
CA LYS A 176 -7.98 -16.56 2.29
C LYS A 176 -8.73 -15.45 1.56
N LYS A 177 -8.63 -15.38 0.22
CA LYS A 177 -9.43 -14.44 -0.60
C LYS A 177 -10.93 -14.63 -0.44
N ILE A 178 -11.41 -15.87 -0.51
CA ILE A 178 -12.85 -16.18 -0.36
C ILE A 178 -13.31 -15.83 1.06
N LEU A 179 -12.52 -16.16 2.08
CA LEU A 179 -12.83 -15.86 3.48
C LEU A 179 -12.85 -14.35 3.79
N ALA A 180 -12.11 -13.53 3.04
CA ALA A 180 -12.13 -12.08 3.20
C ALA A 180 -13.43 -11.43 2.69
N LEU A 181 -14.14 -12.05 1.74
CA LEU A 181 -15.33 -11.44 1.10
C LEU A 181 -16.52 -11.26 2.06
N PRO A 182 -16.90 -12.25 2.91
CA PRO A 182 -17.95 -12.04 3.91
C PRO A 182 -17.59 -10.96 4.93
N ILE A 183 -16.33 -10.87 5.33
CA ILE A 183 -15.84 -9.83 6.27
C ILE A 183 -15.93 -8.45 5.61
N ALA A 184 -15.48 -8.34 4.36
CA ALA A 184 -15.60 -7.12 3.57
C ALA A 184 -17.07 -6.69 3.41
N TYR A 185 -17.96 -7.66 3.16
CA TYR A 185 -19.38 -7.40 3.02
C TYR A 185 -19.98 -6.89 4.33
N ALA A 186 -19.72 -7.57 5.45
CA ALA A 186 -20.18 -7.14 6.76
C ALA A 186 -19.71 -5.71 7.11
N LYS A 187 -18.43 -5.39 6.84
CA LYS A 187 -17.90 -4.02 7.01
C LYS A 187 -18.56 -2.99 6.09
N SER A 188 -18.94 -3.38 4.87
CA SER A 188 -19.61 -2.48 3.91
C SER A 188 -21.04 -2.09 4.29
N LEU A 189 -21.68 -2.87 5.17
CA LEU A 189 -23.02 -2.59 5.70
C LEU A 189 -23.00 -1.52 6.79
N VAL A 190 -21.83 -1.20 7.36
CA VAL A 190 -21.70 -0.11 8.34
C VAL A 190 -21.97 1.21 7.60
N PRO A 191 -23.01 1.97 7.98
CA PRO A 191 -23.29 3.25 7.35
C PRO A 191 -22.18 4.27 7.67
N PRO A 192 -22.09 5.37 6.91
CA PRO A 192 -21.25 6.51 7.29
C PRO A 192 -21.59 6.95 8.71
N LEU A 193 -20.64 7.54 9.45
CA LEU A 193 -20.87 7.96 10.83
C LEU A 193 -22.10 8.88 10.94
N SER A 194 -23.22 8.31 11.38
CA SER A 194 -24.38 9.04 11.88
C SER A 194 -24.03 9.55 13.26
N ARG A 195 -24.46 10.78 13.58
CA ARG A 195 -24.28 11.33 14.94
C ARG A 195 -24.89 10.40 15.97
#